data_AF-A0A6H9GY33-F1
#
_entry.id   AF-A0A6H9GY33-F1
#
_cell.length_a   1.000
_cell.length_b   1.000
_cell.length_c   1.000
_cell.angle_alpha   90.00
_cell.angle_beta   90.00
_cell.angle_gamma   90.00
#
_symmetry.space_group_name_H-M   'P 1'
#
loop_
_entity.id
_entity.type
_entity.pdbx_description
1 polymer ?
#
loop_
_entity_poly.entity_id
_entity_poly.type
_entity_poly.pdbx_seq_one_letter_code
_entity_poly.pdbx_strand_id
1 'polypeptide(L)'
;MGEDDGFDDADDPARAFARVEDRLASVHGEVALLRAAIEGLTAARENIEIPDYEPTLERTEKILVALAQRIDPIAKSPLLSMTPDSMASQIATAATAARREDARLVAEARAGLDQAAREIGNRLASARRGDEQNRWLYIVGAGGVVAGLLLYAFLAGPLARATPDSWRWPERMATRVLNEPGSWEAGQRLMQSVDPESWRLIVAASPLSDANRETVRKCREQAEKAEKPVRCTIEVKAQGQ
;
A
#
# COMPACT_ATOMS: atom_id res chain seq x y z
N MET A 1 -72.22 102.12 76.61
CA MET A 1 -71.38 101.21 75.80
C MET A 1 -72.13 99.90 75.73
N GLY A 2 -72.61 99.40 74.61
CA GLY A 2 -72.54 99.74 73.17
C GLY A 2 -73.18 98.51 72.48
N GLU A 3 -74.17 98.71 71.59
CA GLU A 3 -74.02 98.49 70.14
C GLU A 3 -73.36 97.14 69.80
N ASP A 4 -74.13 96.15 69.30
CA ASP A 4 -74.16 95.85 67.85
C ASP A 4 -75.25 94.81 67.53
N ASP A 5 -75.91 95.04 66.39
CA ASP A 5 -77.29 94.65 66.07
C ASP A 5 -77.43 93.29 65.41
N GLY A 6 -78.60 92.67 65.58
CA GLY A 6 -79.03 91.54 64.74
C GLY A 6 -79.96 90.53 65.41
N PHE A 7 -80.90 90.98 66.24
CA PHE A 7 -82.05 90.17 66.63
C PHE A 7 -83.04 90.11 65.46
N ASP A 8 -83.15 88.96 64.79
CA ASP A 8 -84.42 88.27 64.54
C ASP A 8 -84.25 87.04 63.62
N ASP A 9 -85.20 86.11 63.76
CA ASP A 9 -85.55 85.02 62.83
C ASP A 9 -85.02 83.60 63.14
N ALA A 10 -84.88 83.29 64.43
CA ALA A 10 -84.70 81.92 64.93
C ALA A 10 -85.89 81.45 65.77
N ASP A 11 -87.12 81.56 65.22
CA ASP A 11 -88.28 80.79 65.70
C ASP A 11 -89.41 80.81 64.64
N ASP A 12 -89.06 80.49 63.38
CA ASP A 12 -90.06 80.27 62.34
C ASP A 12 -90.44 78.78 62.23
N PRO A 13 -91.61 78.36 62.76
CA PRO A 13 -92.09 76.99 62.61
C PRO A 13 -92.24 76.56 61.14
N ALA A 14 -92.41 77.49 60.18
CA ALA A 14 -92.56 77.16 58.77
C ALA A 14 -91.30 76.50 58.19
N ARG A 15 -90.10 76.90 58.62
CA ARG A 15 -88.83 76.30 58.18
C ARG A 15 -88.55 74.92 58.79
N ALA A 16 -89.17 74.58 59.92
CA ALA A 16 -89.09 73.25 60.52
C ALA A 16 -89.99 72.24 59.78
N PHE A 17 -91.22 72.66 59.42
CA PHE A 17 -92.15 71.82 58.64
C PHE A 17 -91.61 71.51 57.24
N ALA A 18 -91.01 72.47 56.54
CA ALA A 18 -90.44 72.25 55.21
C ALA A 18 -89.34 71.17 55.19
N ARG A 19 -88.51 71.08 56.25
CA ARG A 19 -87.49 70.03 56.37
C ARG A 19 -88.05 68.64 56.62
N VAL A 20 -89.17 68.54 57.35
CA VAL A 20 -89.84 67.26 57.58
C VAL A 20 -90.50 66.76 56.30
N GLU A 21 -91.09 67.67 55.53
CA GLU A 21 -91.75 67.36 54.25
C GLU A 21 -90.76 66.84 53.19
N ASP A 22 -89.59 67.47 53.06
CA ASP A 22 -88.54 67.05 52.14
C ASP A 22 -87.97 65.66 52.50
N ARG A 23 -87.80 65.38 53.80
CA ARG A 23 -87.37 64.06 54.29
C ARG A 23 -88.43 62.97 54.06
N LEU A 24 -89.71 63.31 54.22
CA LEU A 24 -90.80 62.37 53.98
C LEU A 24 -90.93 62.03 52.49
N ALA A 25 -90.68 63.00 51.61
CA ALA A 25 -90.64 62.81 50.16
C ALA A 25 -89.46 61.90 49.75
N SER A 26 -88.26 62.10 50.32
CA SER A 26 -87.11 61.23 50.10
C SER A 26 -87.39 59.78 50.52
N VAL A 27 -87.95 59.58 51.72
CA VAL A 27 -88.27 58.23 52.23
C VAL A 27 -89.35 57.56 51.37
N HIS A 28 -90.36 58.29 50.90
CA HIS A 28 -91.36 57.73 49.97
C HIS A 28 -90.72 57.30 48.64
N GLY A 29 -89.76 58.07 48.12
CA GLY A 29 -89.01 57.71 46.92
C GLY A 29 -88.20 56.42 47.09
N GLU A 30 -87.51 56.27 48.22
CA GLU A 30 -86.73 55.07 48.55
C GLU A 30 -87.61 53.82 48.74
N VAL A 31 -88.76 53.96 49.39
CA VAL A 31 -89.71 52.85 49.58
C VAL A 31 -90.35 52.43 48.25
N ALA A 32 -90.64 53.37 47.35
CA ALA A 32 -91.14 53.06 46.01
C ALA A 32 -90.11 52.26 45.18
N LEU A 33 -88.81 52.62 45.27
CA LEU A 33 -87.73 51.87 44.62
C LEU A 33 -87.54 50.47 45.20
N LEU A 34 -87.57 50.34 46.53
CA LEU A 34 -87.51 49.03 47.19
C LEU A 34 -88.69 48.14 46.80
N ARG A 35 -89.90 48.71 46.72
CA ARG A 35 -91.09 47.97 46.28
C ARG A 35 -90.96 47.50 44.83
N ALA A 36 -90.50 48.34 43.92
CA ALA A 36 -90.25 47.97 42.53
C ALA A 36 -89.16 46.87 42.41
N ALA A 37 -88.11 46.95 43.22
CA ALA A 37 -87.06 45.92 43.25
C ALA A 37 -87.58 44.58 43.81
N ILE A 38 -88.42 44.61 44.83
CA ILE A 38 -89.04 43.40 45.41
C ILE A 38 -90.02 42.79 44.41
N GLU A 39 -90.88 43.58 43.77
CA GLU A 39 -91.83 43.11 42.76
C GLU A 39 -91.09 42.51 41.54
N GLY A 40 -89.97 43.12 41.12
CA GLY A 40 -89.08 42.57 40.10
C GLY A 40 -88.41 41.25 40.50
N LEU A 41 -87.99 41.10 41.77
CA LEU A 41 -87.39 39.86 42.26
C LEU A 41 -88.42 38.73 42.41
N THR A 42 -89.65 39.06 42.82
CA THR A 42 -90.73 38.07 42.92
C THR A 42 -91.21 37.62 41.54
N ALA A 43 -91.28 38.51 40.56
CA ALA A 43 -91.59 38.15 39.17
C ALA A 43 -90.49 37.27 38.53
N ALA A 44 -89.23 37.52 38.86
CA ALA A 44 -88.12 36.67 38.42
C ALA A 44 -88.14 35.28 39.11
N ARG A 45 -88.64 35.18 40.35
CA ARG A 45 -88.67 33.94 41.12
C ARG A 45 -89.82 33.00 40.72
N GLU A 46 -90.98 33.54 40.31
CA GLU A 46 -92.08 32.72 39.77
C GLU A 46 -91.73 32.06 38.43
N ASN A 47 -90.68 32.54 37.73
CA ASN A 47 -90.24 32.04 36.43
C ASN A 47 -88.94 31.20 36.49
N ILE A 48 -88.56 30.67 37.65
CA ILE A 48 -87.39 29.78 37.77
C ILE A 48 -87.84 28.33 37.56
N GLU A 49 -87.80 27.88 36.31
CA GLU A 49 -87.89 26.46 35.95
C GLU A 49 -86.50 25.83 36.13
N ILE A 50 -86.34 24.96 37.15
CA ILE A 50 -85.06 24.28 37.43
C ILE A 50 -84.84 23.25 36.31
N PRO A 51 -83.77 23.36 35.48
CA PRO A 51 -83.52 22.40 34.41
C PRO A 51 -83.14 21.05 35.00
N ASP A 52 -83.68 19.97 34.46
CA ASP A 52 -83.30 18.61 34.84
C ASP A 52 -81.94 18.24 34.23
N TYR A 53 -80.91 18.14 35.07
CA TYR A 53 -79.54 17.79 34.67
C TYR A 53 -79.22 16.30 34.78
N GLU A 54 -80.15 15.49 35.29
CA GLU A 54 -80.03 14.03 35.40
C GLU A 54 -79.63 13.37 34.05
N PRO A 55 -80.27 13.68 32.89
CA PRO A 55 -79.90 13.08 31.62
C PRO A 55 -78.50 13.52 31.13
N THR A 56 -78.04 14.69 31.57
CA THR A 56 -76.70 15.18 31.20
C THR A 56 -75.64 14.47 32.02
N LEU A 57 -75.84 14.31 33.33
CA LEU A 57 -74.93 13.56 34.19
C LEU A 57 -74.80 12.09 33.74
N GLU A 58 -75.91 11.42 33.47
CA GLU A 58 -75.91 10.02 33.01
C GLU A 58 -75.14 9.86 31.68
N ARG A 59 -75.25 10.86 30.79
CA ARG A 59 -74.48 10.90 29.53
C ARG A 59 -72.99 11.05 29.79
N THR A 60 -72.59 11.94 30.70
CA THR A 60 -71.17 12.13 31.06
C THR A 60 -70.57 10.89 31.70
N GLU A 61 -71.32 10.20 32.58
CA GLU A 61 -70.89 8.95 33.19
C GLU A 61 -70.66 7.86 32.13
N LYS A 62 -71.61 7.70 31.20
CA LYS A 62 -71.47 6.76 30.07
C LYS A 62 -70.24 7.07 29.21
N ILE A 63 -69.93 8.35 28.98
CA ILE A 63 -68.73 8.77 28.24
C ILE A 63 -67.45 8.44 29.02
N LEU A 64 -67.42 8.70 30.32
CA LEU A 64 -66.26 8.38 31.16
C LEU A 64 -66.00 6.87 31.22
N VAL A 65 -67.06 6.07 31.35
CA VAL A 65 -66.95 4.60 31.35
C VAL A 65 -66.43 4.09 30.01
N ALA A 66 -66.96 4.61 28.89
CA ALA A 66 -66.50 4.24 27.55
C ALA A 66 -65.03 4.65 27.30
N LEU A 67 -64.61 5.80 27.84
CA LEU A 67 -63.22 6.26 27.74
C LEU A 67 -62.28 5.38 28.58
N ALA A 68 -62.67 5.04 29.81
CA ALA A 68 -61.91 4.14 30.68
C ALA A 68 -61.75 2.75 30.04
N GLN A 69 -62.82 2.20 29.45
CA GLN A 69 -62.78 0.92 28.73
C GLN A 69 -61.84 0.94 27.51
N ARG A 70 -61.67 2.10 26.86
CA ARG A 70 -60.72 2.26 25.74
C ARG A 70 -59.27 2.46 26.19
N ILE A 71 -59.05 3.07 27.35
CA ILE A 71 -57.70 3.35 27.86
C ILE A 71 -57.11 2.15 28.62
N ASP A 72 -57.93 1.34 29.30
CA ASP A 72 -57.47 0.14 30.02
C ASP A 72 -56.63 -0.84 29.16
N PRO A 73 -57.00 -1.20 27.92
CA PRO A 73 -56.15 -2.03 27.07
C PRO A 73 -54.86 -1.32 26.60
N ILE A 74 -54.86 0.01 26.50
CA ILE A 74 -53.68 0.80 26.13
C ILE A 74 -52.69 0.82 27.29
N ALA A 75 -53.19 1.04 28.52
CA ALA A 75 -52.40 1.01 29.75
C ALA A 75 -51.80 -0.37 30.03
N LYS A 76 -52.50 -1.45 29.63
CA LYS A 76 -52.03 -2.84 29.74
C LYS A 76 -51.19 -3.30 28.54
N SER A 77 -50.99 -2.45 27.54
CA SER A 77 -50.24 -2.84 26.35
C SER A 77 -48.72 -2.88 26.62
N PRO A 78 -48.00 -3.91 26.11
CA PRO A 78 -46.54 -4.03 26.26
C PRO A 78 -45.74 -2.94 25.52
N LEU A 79 -46.42 -2.06 24.78
CA LEU A 79 -45.81 -0.87 24.16
C LEU A 79 -45.35 0.15 25.21
N LEU A 80 -45.95 0.17 26.40
CA LEU A 80 -45.53 1.07 27.49
C LEU A 80 -44.37 0.51 28.33
N SER A 81 -44.11 -0.81 28.27
CA SER A 81 -42.98 -1.42 28.99
C SER A 81 -41.67 -1.44 28.20
N MET A 82 -41.73 -1.31 26.86
CA MET A 82 -40.56 -0.99 26.04
C MET A 82 -40.38 0.52 25.97
N THR A 83 -39.63 1.09 26.92
CA THR A 83 -39.27 2.50 26.85
C THR A 83 -38.34 2.75 25.66
N PRO A 84 -38.44 3.92 25.00
CA PRO A 84 -37.55 4.28 23.90
C PRO A 84 -36.06 4.21 24.29
N ASP A 85 -35.72 4.47 25.56
CA ASP A 85 -34.36 4.29 26.09
C ASP A 85 -33.90 2.83 26.07
N SER A 86 -34.80 1.89 26.40
CA SER A 86 -34.50 0.45 26.35
C SER A 86 -34.27 -0.04 24.91
N MET A 87 -35.01 0.50 23.94
CA MET A 87 -34.84 0.20 22.52
C MET A 87 -33.53 0.79 21.99
N ALA A 88 -33.22 2.05 22.33
CA ALA A 88 -31.97 2.70 21.95
C ALA A 88 -30.75 1.97 22.53
N SER A 89 -30.83 1.51 23.78
CA SER A 89 -29.80 0.70 24.43
C SER A 89 -29.58 -0.65 23.71
N GLN A 90 -30.66 -1.36 23.36
CA GLN A 90 -30.54 -2.62 22.61
C GLN A 90 -29.97 -2.41 21.21
N ILE A 91 -30.37 -1.34 20.51
CA ILE A 91 -29.81 -0.97 19.21
C ILE A 91 -28.32 -0.64 19.33
N ALA A 92 -27.91 0.15 20.34
CA ALA A 92 -26.50 0.46 20.58
C ALA A 92 -25.67 -0.80 20.91
N THR A 93 -26.25 -1.72 21.68
CA THR A 93 -25.61 -3.00 22.02
C THR A 93 -25.46 -3.90 20.80
N ALA A 94 -26.51 -4.02 19.98
CA ALA A 94 -26.47 -4.76 18.71
C ALA A 94 -25.49 -4.12 17.71
N ALA A 95 -25.48 -2.78 17.61
CA ALA A 95 -24.58 -2.05 16.72
C ALA A 95 -23.11 -2.18 17.15
N THR A 96 -22.82 -2.14 18.45
CA THR A 96 -21.46 -2.36 18.96
C THR A 96 -21.02 -3.81 18.81
N ALA A 97 -21.92 -4.78 18.99
CA ALA A 97 -21.64 -6.19 18.72
C ALA A 97 -21.32 -6.43 17.23
N ALA A 98 -22.13 -5.88 16.33
CA ALA A 98 -21.89 -5.96 14.88
C ALA A 98 -20.55 -5.31 14.48
N ARG A 99 -20.26 -4.10 14.98
CA ARG A 99 -18.99 -3.41 14.69
C ARG A 99 -17.76 -4.11 15.23
N ARG A 100 -17.87 -4.89 16.32
CA ARG A 100 -16.73 -5.66 16.86
C ARG A 100 -16.33 -6.78 15.91
N GLU A 101 -17.31 -7.45 15.31
CA GLU A 101 -17.04 -8.51 14.33
C GLU A 101 -16.42 -7.93 13.05
N ASP A 102 -16.97 -6.82 12.56
CA ASP A 102 -16.40 -6.09 11.42
C ASP A 102 -14.97 -5.60 11.71
N ALA A 103 -14.73 -5.03 12.91
CA ALA A 103 -13.41 -4.57 13.32
C ALA A 103 -12.41 -5.73 13.39
N ARG A 104 -12.85 -6.92 13.80
CA ARG A 104 -12.02 -8.13 13.82
C ARG A 104 -11.67 -8.59 12.41
N LEU A 105 -12.65 -8.69 11.52
CA LEU A 105 -12.43 -9.08 10.12
C LEU A 105 -11.51 -8.10 9.40
N VAL A 106 -11.69 -6.79 9.64
CA VAL A 106 -10.81 -5.76 9.08
C VAL A 106 -9.39 -5.86 9.64
N ALA A 107 -9.24 -6.12 10.93
CA ALA A 107 -7.91 -6.30 11.54
C ALA A 107 -7.19 -7.54 10.99
N GLU A 108 -7.90 -8.65 10.81
CA GLU A 108 -7.37 -9.88 10.21
C GLU A 108 -7.00 -9.67 8.74
N ALA A 109 -7.86 -9.01 7.96
CA ALA A 109 -7.56 -8.66 6.58
C ALA A 109 -6.33 -7.75 6.47
N ARG A 110 -6.20 -6.74 7.34
CA ARG A 110 -5.00 -5.88 7.39
C ARG A 110 -3.75 -6.67 7.74
N ALA A 111 -3.82 -7.55 8.73
CA ALA A 111 -2.69 -8.40 9.11
C ALA A 111 -2.26 -9.32 7.95
N GLY A 112 -3.22 -9.90 7.23
CA GLY A 112 -2.97 -10.70 6.03
C GLY A 112 -2.33 -9.88 4.90
N LEU A 113 -2.83 -8.67 4.64
CA LEU A 113 -2.26 -7.75 3.65
C LEU A 113 -0.83 -7.32 4.03
N ASP A 114 -0.58 -6.99 5.29
CA ASP A 114 0.76 -6.62 5.77
C ASP A 114 1.74 -7.79 5.66
N GLN A 115 1.27 -9.02 5.96
CA GLN A 115 2.07 -10.22 5.79
C GLN A 115 2.41 -10.47 4.31
N ALA A 116 1.42 -10.39 3.42
CA ALA A 116 1.62 -10.53 1.98
C ALA A 116 2.57 -9.44 1.44
N ALA A 117 2.38 -8.18 1.84
CA ALA A 117 3.24 -7.06 1.45
C ALA A 117 4.69 -7.28 1.91
N ARG A 118 4.90 -7.76 3.14
CA ARG A 118 6.23 -8.12 3.64
C ARG A 118 6.86 -9.28 2.85
N GLU A 119 6.10 -10.31 2.53
CA GLU A 119 6.61 -11.45 1.78
C GLU A 119 6.98 -11.08 0.33
N ILE A 120 6.13 -10.29 -0.33
CA ILE A 120 6.41 -9.72 -1.65
C ILE A 120 7.64 -8.81 -1.59
N GLY A 121 7.72 -7.92 -0.59
CA GLY A 121 8.86 -7.03 -0.38
C GLY A 121 10.17 -7.81 -0.18
N ASN A 122 10.13 -8.88 0.62
CA ASN A 122 11.29 -9.74 0.85
C ASN A 122 11.74 -10.48 -0.41
N ARG A 123 10.78 -11.04 -1.19
CA ARG A 123 11.09 -11.70 -2.47
C ARG A 123 11.60 -10.73 -3.53
N LEU A 124 11.06 -9.51 -3.58
CA LEU A 124 11.52 -8.49 -4.52
C LEU A 124 12.90 -7.95 -4.13
N ALA A 125 13.17 -7.77 -2.84
CA ALA A 125 14.47 -7.38 -2.32
C ALA A 125 15.53 -8.48 -2.48
N SER A 126 15.15 -9.76 -2.41
CA SER A 126 16.05 -10.87 -2.74
C SER A 126 16.30 -10.97 -4.24
N ALA A 127 15.27 -10.80 -5.08
CA ALA A 127 15.41 -10.80 -6.54
C ALA A 127 16.33 -9.67 -7.03
N ARG A 128 16.13 -8.43 -6.57
CA ARG A 128 17.02 -7.29 -6.93
C ARG A 128 18.47 -7.54 -6.54
N ARG A 129 18.72 -8.09 -5.34
CA ARG A 129 20.07 -8.47 -4.91
C ARG A 129 20.64 -9.62 -5.73
N GLY A 130 19.79 -10.53 -6.22
CA GLY A 130 20.16 -11.62 -7.11
C GLY A 130 20.65 -11.11 -8.47
N ASP A 131 19.91 -10.19 -9.08
CA ASP A 131 20.25 -9.64 -10.40
C ASP A 131 21.56 -8.84 -10.38
N GLU A 132 21.78 -8.04 -9.34
CA GLU A 132 23.03 -7.29 -9.18
C GLU A 132 24.24 -8.19 -8.94
N GLN A 133 24.09 -9.23 -8.10
CA GLN A 133 25.15 -10.22 -7.87
C GLN A 133 25.44 -11.03 -9.13
N ASN A 134 24.39 -11.46 -9.85
CA ASN A 134 24.56 -12.24 -11.08
C ASN A 134 25.26 -11.40 -12.16
N ARG A 135 24.91 -10.12 -12.29
CA ARG A 135 25.62 -9.19 -13.18
C ARG A 135 27.10 -9.06 -12.81
N TRP A 136 27.43 -8.91 -11.53
CA TRP A 136 28.82 -8.86 -11.09
C TRP A 136 29.57 -10.17 -11.34
N LEU A 137 28.93 -11.31 -11.11
CA LEU A 137 29.49 -12.63 -11.44
C LEU A 137 29.77 -12.76 -12.93
N TYR A 138 28.85 -12.32 -13.81
CA TYR A 138 29.09 -12.31 -15.25
C TYR A 138 30.23 -11.37 -15.64
N ILE A 139 30.29 -10.17 -15.08
CA ILE A 139 31.35 -9.19 -15.37
C ILE A 139 32.71 -9.73 -14.94
N VAL A 140 32.82 -10.25 -13.71
CA VAL A 140 34.07 -10.80 -13.18
C VAL A 140 34.45 -12.09 -13.93
N GLY A 141 33.48 -12.95 -14.22
CA GLY A 141 33.69 -14.18 -14.98
C GLY A 141 34.17 -13.90 -16.41
N ALA A 142 33.43 -13.07 -17.16
CA ALA A 142 33.82 -12.69 -18.52
C ALA A 142 35.13 -11.91 -18.55
N GLY A 143 35.30 -10.95 -17.61
CA GLY A 143 36.53 -10.19 -17.46
C GLY A 143 37.74 -11.08 -17.15
N GLY A 144 37.58 -12.08 -16.27
CA GLY A 144 38.61 -13.06 -15.95
C GLY A 144 39.00 -13.93 -17.14
N VAL A 145 38.03 -14.37 -17.95
CA VAL A 145 38.30 -15.11 -19.20
C VAL A 145 39.10 -14.25 -20.19
N VAL A 146 38.66 -13.02 -20.44
CA VAL A 146 39.35 -12.10 -21.35
C VAL A 146 40.76 -11.79 -20.85
N ALA A 147 40.91 -11.47 -19.57
CA ALA A 147 42.21 -11.21 -18.95
C ALA A 147 43.13 -12.45 -19.04
N GLY A 148 42.61 -13.65 -18.80
CA GLY A 148 43.35 -14.90 -18.93
C GLY A 148 43.83 -15.16 -20.37
N LEU A 149 43.00 -14.91 -21.37
CA LEU A 149 43.38 -15.03 -22.78
C LEU A 149 44.47 -14.02 -23.17
N LEU A 150 44.34 -12.77 -22.71
CA LEU A 150 45.34 -11.73 -22.95
C LEU A 150 46.69 -12.07 -22.29
N LEU A 151 46.64 -12.54 -21.03
CA LEU A 151 47.82 -12.99 -20.32
C LEU A 151 48.48 -14.16 -21.05
N TYR A 152 47.71 -15.16 -21.49
CA TYR A 152 48.25 -16.28 -22.26
C TYR A 152 48.91 -15.80 -23.56
N ALA A 153 48.26 -14.94 -24.35
CA ALA A 153 48.82 -14.43 -25.60
C ALA A 153 50.14 -13.67 -25.38
N PHE A 154 50.25 -12.89 -24.30
CA PHE A 154 51.45 -12.13 -23.99
C PHE A 154 52.58 -12.99 -23.40
N LEU A 155 52.25 -13.92 -22.50
CA LEU A 155 53.22 -14.70 -21.73
C LEU A 155 53.63 -16.02 -22.40
N ALA A 156 52.81 -16.61 -23.27
CA ALA A 156 53.08 -17.94 -23.84
C ALA A 156 54.40 -17.99 -24.63
N GLY A 157 54.70 -16.95 -25.43
CA GLY A 157 55.94 -16.87 -26.21
C GLY A 157 57.20 -16.73 -25.35
N PRO A 158 57.26 -15.76 -24.42
CA PRO A 158 58.38 -15.62 -23.48
C PRO A 158 58.58 -16.85 -22.60
N LEU A 159 57.50 -17.44 -22.04
CA LEU A 159 57.61 -18.64 -21.23
C LEU A 159 58.16 -19.82 -22.03
N ALA A 160 57.71 -20.01 -23.27
CA ALA A 160 58.20 -21.10 -24.12
C ALA A 160 59.71 -21.01 -24.39
N ARG A 161 60.29 -19.80 -24.39
CA ARG A 161 61.73 -19.59 -24.60
C ARG A 161 62.55 -19.60 -23.31
N ALA A 162 61.94 -19.30 -22.17
CA ALA A 162 62.61 -19.27 -20.88
C ALA A 162 62.74 -20.67 -20.24
N THR A 163 62.03 -21.67 -20.75
CA THR A 163 62.13 -23.04 -20.25
C THR A 163 63.42 -23.74 -20.68
N PRO A 164 63.89 -24.74 -19.90
CA PRO A 164 65.09 -25.52 -20.25
C PRO A 164 64.98 -26.19 -21.63
N ASP A 165 66.11 -26.26 -22.34
CA ASP A 165 66.19 -26.86 -23.69
C ASP A 165 65.78 -28.35 -23.71
N SER A 166 65.94 -29.06 -22.58
CA SER A 166 65.53 -30.46 -22.46
C SER A 166 64.02 -30.68 -22.67
N TRP A 167 63.20 -29.65 -22.46
CA TRP A 167 61.75 -29.73 -22.65
C TRP A 167 61.31 -29.58 -24.10
N ARG A 168 62.14 -28.95 -24.95
CA ARG A 168 61.85 -28.70 -26.37
C ARG A 168 60.45 -28.13 -26.60
N TRP A 169 60.06 -27.19 -25.73
CA TRP A 169 58.71 -26.65 -25.75
C TRP A 169 58.43 -25.84 -27.02
N PRO A 170 59.34 -24.97 -27.52
CA PRO A 170 59.15 -24.28 -28.79
C PRO A 170 58.93 -25.24 -29.96
N GLU A 171 59.72 -26.32 -30.06
CA GLU A 171 59.64 -27.30 -31.15
C GLU A 171 58.33 -28.09 -31.10
N ARG A 172 57.91 -28.50 -29.90
CA ARG A 172 56.60 -29.14 -29.70
C ARG A 172 55.44 -28.19 -30.01
N MET A 173 55.57 -26.92 -29.65
CA MET A 173 54.57 -25.90 -29.98
C MET A 173 54.48 -25.70 -31.49
N ALA A 174 55.62 -25.52 -32.17
CA ALA A 174 55.69 -25.37 -33.62
C ALA A 174 55.09 -26.58 -34.36
N THR A 175 55.42 -27.79 -33.93
CA THR A 175 54.86 -29.03 -34.50
C THR A 175 53.33 -29.06 -34.39
N ARG A 176 52.77 -28.70 -33.22
CA ARG A 176 51.31 -28.63 -33.01
C ARG A 176 50.64 -27.52 -33.81
N VAL A 177 51.26 -26.33 -33.87
CA VAL A 177 50.73 -25.19 -34.63
C VAL A 177 50.73 -25.46 -36.12
N LEU A 178 51.79 -26.11 -36.63
CA LEU A 178 51.88 -26.54 -38.02
C LEU A 178 51.01 -27.76 -38.30
N ASN A 179 50.50 -28.45 -37.28
CA ASN A 179 49.69 -29.68 -37.40
C ASN A 179 50.41 -30.77 -38.21
N GLU A 180 51.71 -30.93 -37.96
CA GLU A 180 52.54 -31.97 -38.58
C GLU A 180 52.76 -33.14 -37.61
N PRO A 181 52.95 -34.37 -38.11
CA PRO A 181 53.04 -35.58 -37.27
C PRO A 181 54.28 -35.62 -36.38
N GLY A 182 55.34 -34.88 -36.74
CA GLY A 182 56.58 -34.83 -36.01
C GLY A 182 57.33 -33.52 -36.21
N SER A 183 58.34 -33.29 -35.37
CA SER A 183 59.17 -32.10 -35.44
C SER A 183 60.00 -32.03 -36.72
N TRP A 184 60.30 -33.19 -37.32
CA TRP A 184 61.02 -33.26 -38.59
C TRP A 184 60.16 -32.75 -39.74
N GLU A 185 58.94 -33.27 -39.90
CA GLU A 185 57.98 -32.87 -40.92
C GLU A 185 57.58 -31.40 -40.77
N ALA A 186 57.41 -30.94 -39.52
CA ALA A 186 57.23 -29.53 -39.19
C ALA A 186 58.40 -28.66 -39.70
N GLY A 187 59.64 -29.11 -39.49
CA GLY A 187 60.84 -28.44 -39.99
C GLY A 187 60.91 -28.43 -41.52
N GLN A 188 60.59 -29.55 -42.18
CA GLN A 188 60.53 -29.64 -43.64
C GLN A 188 59.50 -28.68 -44.22
N ARG A 189 58.29 -28.65 -43.66
CA ARG A 189 57.23 -27.73 -44.08
C ARG A 189 57.65 -26.28 -43.91
N LEU A 190 58.31 -25.93 -42.79
CA LEU A 190 58.80 -24.58 -42.58
C LEU A 190 59.87 -24.20 -43.61
N MET A 191 60.89 -25.04 -43.81
CA MET A 191 61.95 -24.82 -44.81
C MET A 191 61.37 -24.68 -46.23
N GLN A 192 60.44 -25.56 -46.61
CA GLN A 192 59.78 -25.51 -47.91
C GLN A 192 58.93 -24.23 -48.09
N SER A 193 58.30 -23.74 -47.03
CA SER A 193 57.45 -22.54 -47.09
C SER A 193 58.23 -21.22 -47.16
N VAL A 194 59.42 -21.16 -46.53
CA VAL A 194 60.26 -19.97 -46.51
C VAL A 194 61.08 -19.83 -47.80
N ASP A 195 61.68 -20.92 -48.28
CA ASP A 195 62.45 -20.93 -49.53
C ASP A 195 62.31 -22.29 -50.25
N PRO A 196 61.38 -22.40 -51.21
CA PRO A 196 61.16 -23.65 -51.94
C PRO A 196 62.32 -24.00 -52.89
N GLU A 197 63.12 -23.04 -53.34
CA GLU A 197 64.26 -23.32 -54.24
C GLU A 197 65.42 -23.91 -53.46
N SER A 198 65.78 -23.30 -52.34
CA SER A 198 66.80 -23.85 -51.43
C SER A 198 66.39 -25.24 -50.91
N TRP A 199 65.11 -25.44 -50.60
CA TRP A 199 64.60 -26.75 -50.20
C TRP A 199 64.79 -27.82 -51.29
N ARG A 200 64.50 -27.48 -52.56
CA ARG A 200 64.72 -28.42 -53.69
C ARG A 200 66.19 -28.81 -53.83
N LEU A 201 67.12 -27.88 -53.62
CA LEU A 201 68.56 -28.18 -53.65
C LEU A 201 68.95 -29.16 -52.54
N ILE A 202 68.43 -28.97 -51.32
CA ILE A 202 68.65 -29.87 -50.18
C ILE A 202 68.11 -31.27 -50.48
N VAL A 203 66.87 -31.37 -50.97
CA VAL A 203 66.23 -32.65 -51.31
C VAL A 203 66.95 -33.34 -52.46
N ALA A 204 67.34 -32.61 -53.50
CA ALA A 204 68.08 -33.17 -54.63
C ALA A 204 69.47 -33.72 -54.23
N ALA A 205 70.12 -33.09 -53.25
CA ALA A 205 71.40 -33.54 -52.71
C ALA A 205 71.29 -34.72 -51.73
N SER A 206 70.09 -35.00 -51.20
CA SER A 206 69.88 -36.02 -50.16
C SER A 206 70.21 -37.45 -50.62
N PRO A 207 69.73 -37.95 -51.78
CA PRO A 207 70.09 -39.29 -52.25
C PRO A 207 71.59 -39.47 -52.49
N LEU A 208 72.25 -38.44 -53.04
CA LEU A 208 73.69 -38.45 -53.27
C LEU A 208 74.47 -38.55 -51.95
N SER A 209 74.08 -37.74 -50.96
CA SER A 209 74.72 -37.73 -49.65
C SER A 209 74.50 -39.04 -48.88
N ASP A 210 73.30 -39.63 -49.02
CA ASP A 210 72.97 -40.88 -48.34
C ASP A 210 73.69 -42.08 -48.95
N ALA A 211 73.72 -42.18 -50.29
CA ALA A 211 74.47 -43.21 -51.01
C ALA A 211 75.99 -43.18 -50.71
N ASN A 212 76.53 -42.00 -50.39
CA ASN A 212 77.96 -41.79 -50.11
C ASN A 212 78.28 -41.55 -48.63
N ARG A 213 77.34 -41.83 -47.71
CA ARG A 213 77.43 -41.40 -46.30
C ARG A 213 78.75 -41.82 -45.63
N GLU A 214 79.18 -43.07 -45.83
CA GLU A 214 80.41 -43.57 -45.21
C GLU A 214 81.67 -42.95 -45.82
N THR A 215 81.72 -42.82 -47.15
CA THR A 215 82.84 -42.19 -47.87
C THR A 215 82.99 -40.74 -47.44
N VAL A 216 81.90 -39.98 -47.42
CA VAL A 216 81.89 -38.57 -46.98
C VAL A 216 82.34 -38.45 -45.52
N ARG A 217 81.91 -39.36 -44.63
CA ARG A 217 82.35 -39.37 -43.23
C ARG A 217 83.87 -39.55 -43.11
N LYS A 218 84.43 -40.57 -43.75
CA LYS A 218 85.89 -40.83 -43.72
C LYS A 218 86.68 -39.66 -44.29
N CYS A 219 86.16 -39.05 -45.36
CA CYS A 219 86.75 -37.87 -45.97
C CYS A 219 86.76 -36.66 -45.04
N ARG A 220 85.67 -36.42 -44.29
CA ARG A 220 85.62 -35.35 -43.28
C ARG A 220 86.63 -35.61 -42.16
N GLU A 221 86.73 -36.83 -41.66
CA GLU A 221 87.73 -37.20 -40.63
C GLU A 221 89.17 -36.99 -41.13
N GLN A 222 89.46 -37.28 -42.40
CA GLN A 222 90.76 -37.02 -43.01
C GLN A 222 91.03 -35.53 -43.18
N ALA A 223 90.03 -34.76 -43.61
CA ALA A 223 90.13 -33.30 -43.73
C ALA A 223 90.42 -32.64 -42.37
N GLU A 224 89.72 -33.09 -41.32
CA GLU A 224 89.93 -32.62 -39.94
C GLU A 224 91.33 -32.97 -39.44
N LYS A 225 91.78 -34.21 -39.61
CA LYS A 225 93.13 -34.64 -39.20
C LYS A 225 94.25 -33.92 -39.96
N ALA A 226 94.02 -33.59 -41.23
CA ALA A 226 94.99 -32.91 -42.07
C ALA A 226 94.91 -31.37 -41.97
N GLU A 227 93.88 -30.85 -41.30
CA GLU A 227 93.50 -29.42 -41.25
C GLU A 227 93.45 -28.75 -42.63
N LYS A 228 93.14 -29.54 -43.67
CA LYS A 228 93.24 -29.15 -45.08
C LYS A 228 92.12 -29.76 -45.91
N PRO A 229 91.70 -29.10 -47.00
CA PRO A 229 90.73 -29.68 -47.93
C PRO A 229 91.30 -30.95 -48.57
N VAL A 230 90.53 -32.04 -48.52
CA VAL A 230 90.87 -33.32 -49.15
C VAL A 230 89.95 -33.58 -50.33
N ARG A 231 90.48 -34.24 -51.38
CA ARG A 231 89.69 -34.68 -52.52
C ARG A 231 89.15 -36.07 -52.23
N CYS A 232 87.87 -36.26 -52.51
CA CYS A 232 87.20 -37.53 -52.32
C CYS A 232 86.38 -37.91 -53.54
N THR A 233 86.46 -39.18 -53.90
CA THR A 233 85.65 -39.76 -54.97
C THR A 233 84.31 -40.15 -54.39
N ILE A 234 83.22 -39.62 -54.95
CA ILE A 234 81.85 -39.99 -54.62
C ILE A 234 81.27 -40.80 -55.79
N GLU A 235 80.39 -41.73 -55.46
CA GLU A 235 79.63 -42.52 -56.40
C GLU A 235 78.34 -41.76 -56.75
N VAL A 236 78.15 -41.44 -58.03
CA VAL A 236 76.92 -40.82 -58.54
C VAL A 236 76.19 -41.87 -59.36
N LYS A 237 75.06 -42.37 -58.83
CA LYS A 237 74.21 -43.32 -59.55
C LYS A 237 73.40 -42.60 -60.63
N ALA A 238 73.18 -43.25 -61.77
CA ALA A 238 72.35 -42.72 -62.84
C ALA A 238 70.88 -42.64 -62.37
N GLN A 239 70.17 -41.56 -62.74
CA GLN A 239 68.77 -41.38 -62.36
C GLN A 239 67.91 -42.44 -63.07
N GLY A 240 67.48 -43.49 -62.36
CA GLY A 240 66.61 -44.54 -62.89
C GLY A 240 66.86 -45.98 -62.42
N GLN A 241 67.75 -46.20 -61.43
CA GLN A 241 67.95 -47.50 -60.75
C GLN A 241 67.71 -47.38 -59.24
#